data_AF-A0A367X6R4-F1
#
_entry.id   AF-A0A367X6R4-F1
#
_cell.length_a   1.000
_cell.length_b   1.000
_cell.length_c   1.000
_cell.angle_alpha   90.00
_cell.angle_beta   90.00
_cell.angle_gamma   90.00
#
_symmetry.space_group_name_H-M   'P 1'
#
loop_
_entity.id
_entity.type
_entity.pdbx_description
1 polymer ?
#
loop_
_entity_poly.entity_id
_entity_poly.type
_entity_poly.pdbx_seq_one_letter_code
_entity_poly.pdbx_strand_id
1 'polypeptide(L)' 'MVAITKEAGAFVATRRHHNTVSLMDLPREWYKRHDLRKKLGLMDARMLRDIGWNVYDARREAAKPFWKA' A
#
# COMPACT_ATOMS: atom_id res chain seq x y z
N MET A 1 1.94 32.93 -14.12
CA MET A 1 2.88 31.82 -14.45
C MET A 1 3.37 31.21 -13.14
N VAL A 2 2.85 30.01 -12.83
CA VAL A 2 3.32 28.95 -11.91
C VAL A 2 4.12 29.35 -10.66
N ALA A 3 3.44 29.33 -9.50
CA ALA A 3 4.03 29.24 -8.16
C ALA A 3 3.55 27.95 -7.45
N ILE A 4 3.69 26.79 -8.10
CA ILE A 4 3.17 25.50 -7.59
C ILE A 4 4.30 24.48 -7.34
N THR A 5 5.57 24.76 -7.69
CA THR A 5 6.60 23.72 -7.70
C THR A 5 7.32 23.49 -6.37
N LYS A 6 7.03 24.23 -5.29
CA LYS A 6 7.76 24.09 -4.02
C LYS A 6 7.23 22.97 -3.10
N GLU A 7 5.97 22.58 -3.24
CA GLU A 7 5.31 21.64 -2.30
C GLU A 7 5.35 20.17 -2.76
N ALA A 8 5.74 19.88 -4.00
CA ALA A 8 5.76 18.50 -4.51
C ALA A 8 6.82 17.62 -3.83
N GLY A 9 7.89 18.23 -3.30
CA GLY A 9 8.95 17.51 -2.57
C GLY A 9 8.51 16.97 -1.20
N ALA A 10 7.46 17.53 -0.60
CA ALA A 10 6.95 17.11 0.71
C ALA A 10 6.22 15.75 0.65
N PHE A 11 5.63 15.41 -0.51
CA PHE A 11 4.89 14.16 -0.69
C PHE A 11 5.80 12.94 -0.96
N VAL A 12 7.10 13.16 -1.22
CA VAL A 12 8.08 12.08 -1.52
C VAL A 12 9.02 11.82 -0.34
N ALA A 13 8.80 12.45 0.82
CA ALA A 13 9.44 12.04 2.05
C ALA A 13 8.86 10.69 2.50
N THR A 14 9.31 9.60 1.87
CA THR A 14 9.18 8.25 2.40
C THR A 14 9.91 8.26 3.73
N ARG A 15 9.13 8.45 4.80
CA ARG A 15 9.57 8.38 6.18
C ARG A 15 10.11 6.96 6.39
N ARG A 16 11.41 6.76 6.14
CA ARG A 16 12.07 5.45 6.23
C ARG A 16 12.21 5.13 7.71
N HIS A 17 11.15 4.55 8.26
CA HIS A 17 11.12 4.04 9.62
C HIS A 17 12.21 2.96 9.68
N HIS A 18 13.33 3.26 10.34
CA HIS A 18 14.31 2.24 10.70
C HIS A 18 13.70 1.42 11.84
N ASN A 19 12.75 0.56 11.48
CA ASN A 19 12.31 -0.49 12.38
C ASN A 19 13.43 -1.52 12.41
N THR A 20 14.06 -1.71 13.56
CA THR A 20 14.81 -2.91 13.87
C THR A 20 13.82 -4.08 13.80
N VAL A 21 13.67 -4.66 12.61
CA VAL A 21 12.71 -5.74 12.38
C VAL A 21 13.19 -6.94 13.17
N SER A 22 12.53 -7.26 14.28
CA SER A 22 12.76 -8.52 14.96
C SER A 22 12.41 -9.64 13.98
N LEU A 23 13.15 -10.75 14.00
CA LEU A 23 12.81 -11.92 13.18
C LEU A 23 11.37 -12.41 13.45
N MET A 24 10.87 -12.14 14.66
CA MET A 24 9.50 -12.42 15.10
C MET A 24 8.45 -11.39 14.61
N ASP A 25 8.86 -10.23 14.10
CA ASP A 25 7.97 -9.23 13.51
C ASP A 25 7.63 -9.55 12.04
N LEU A 26 8.47 -10.34 11.36
CA LEU A 26 8.28 -10.71 9.96
C LEU A 26 6.95 -11.44 9.72
N PRO A 27 6.57 -12.49 10.48
CA PRO A 27 5.29 -13.17 10.30
C PRO A 27 4.10 -12.25 10.60
N ARG A 28 4.21 -11.39 11.62
CA ARG A 28 3.18 -10.43 11.98
C ARG A 28 2.95 -9.42 10.87
N GLU A 29 4.03 -8.93 10.27
CA GLU A 29 3.98 -7.98 9.17
C GLU A 29 3.41 -8.62 7.89
N TRP A 30 3.76 -9.88 7.60
CA TRP A 30 3.14 -10.64 6.52
C TRP A 30 1.63 -10.85 6.73
N TYR A 31 1.22 -11.16 7.97
CA TYR A 31 -0.20 -11.29 8.30
C TYR A 31 -0.95 -9.97 8.10
N LYS A 32 -0.41 -8.85 8.59
CA LYS A 32 -1.00 -7.52 8.38
C LYS A 32 -1.12 -7.17 6.89
N ARG A 33 -0.07 -7.42 6.10
CA ARG A 33 -0.11 -7.20 4.64
C ARG A 33 -1.11 -8.10 3.93
N HIS A 34 -1.22 -9.36 4.33
CA HIS A 34 -2.19 -10.29 3.75
C HIS A 34 -3.63 -9.87 4.07
N ASP A 35 -3.93 -9.45 5.30
CA ASP A 35 -5.25 -8.93 5.68
C ASP A 35 -5.60 -7.65 4.90
N LEU A 36 -4.65 -6.72 4.77
CA LEU A 36 -4.82 -5.50 3.99
C LEU A 36 -5.11 -5.82 2.50
N ARG A 37 -4.36 -6.74 1.91
CA ARG A 37 -4.54 -7.19 0.52
C ARG A 37 -5.88 -7.89 0.30
N LYS A 38 -6.34 -8.70 1.26
CA LYS A 38 -7.69 -9.29 1.22
C LYS A 38 -8.78 -8.24 1.26
N LYS A 39 -8.69 -7.27 2.17
CA LYS A 39 -9.63 -6.15 2.26
C LYS A 39 -9.69 -5.36 0.97
N LEU A 40 -8.53 -5.15 0.34
CA LEU A 40 -8.41 -4.45 -0.92
C LEU A 40 -9.00 -5.24 -2.11
N GLY A 41 -8.88 -6.57 -2.12
CA GLY A 41 -9.53 -7.44 -3.13
C GLY A 41 -11.03 -7.62 -2.94
N LEU A 42 -11.54 -7.44 -1.72
CA LEU A 42 -12.97 -7.50 -1.38
C LEU A 42 -13.69 -6.15 -1.52
N MET A 43 -12.94 -5.07 -1.73
CA MET A 43 -13.46 -3.71 -1.80
C MET A 43 -14.30 -3.48 -3.07
N ASP A 44 -15.41 -2.75 -2.96
CA ASP A 44 -16.28 -2.44 -4.10
C ASP A 44 -15.55 -1.56 -5.13
N ALA A 45 -15.89 -1.73 -6.41
CA ALA A 45 -15.30 -0.99 -7.54
C ALA A 45 -15.50 0.52 -7.44
N ARG A 46 -16.50 0.99 -6.69
CA ARG A 46 -16.69 2.41 -6.38
C ARG A 46 -15.66 2.92 -5.38
N MET A 47 -15.48 2.21 -4.27
CA MET A 47 -14.47 2.54 -3.26
C MET A 47 -13.05 2.49 -3.83
N LEU A 48 -12.76 1.53 -4.71
CA LEU A 48 -11.49 1.47 -5.43
C LEU A 48 -11.31 2.68 -6.36
N ARG A 49 -12.37 3.13 -7.05
CA ARG A 49 -12.31 4.36 -7.86
C ARG A 49 -12.10 5.62 -7.04
N ASP A 50 -12.69 5.71 -5.85
CA ASP A 50 -12.52 6.87 -4.96
C ASP A 50 -11.07 7.04 -4.48
N ILE A 51 -10.32 5.94 -4.30
CA ILE A 51 -8.89 5.95 -4.00
C ILE A 51 -8.00 5.99 -5.26
N GLY A 52 -8.59 6.10 -6.44
CA GLY A 52 -7.88 6.15 -7.73
C GLY A 52 -7.29 4.81 -8.19
N TRP A 53 -7.77 3.69 -7.64
CA TRP A 53 -7.32 2.35 -8.01
C TRP A 53 -8.27 1.67 -9.01
N ASN A 54 -7.68 0.92 -9.93
CA ASN A 54 -8.42 0.05 -10.85
C ASN A 54 -8.73 -1.31 -10.17
N VAL A 55 -9.91 -1.86 -10.45
CA VAL A 55 -10.34 -3.18 -9.95
C VAL A 55 -9.38 -4.29 -10.38
N TYR A 56 -8.83 -4.21 -11.59
CA TYR A 56 -7.85 -5.20 -12.08
C TYR A 56 -6.54 -5.15 -11.29
N ASP A 57 -6.03 -3.95 -11.02
CA ASP A 57 -4.80 -3.76 -10.25
C ASP A 57 -5.00 -4.14 -8.78
N ALA A 58 -6.16 -3.81 -8.20
CA ALA A 58 -6.54 -4.21 -6.85
C ALA A 58 -6.61 -5.74 -6.69
N ARG A 59 -7.24 -6.43 -7.65
CA ARG A 59 -7.31 -7.90 -7.66
C ARG A 59 -5.93 -8.53 -7.86
N ARG A 60 -5.11 -7.96 -8.73
CA ARG A 60 -3.74 -8.43 -8.97
C ARG A 60 -2.85 -8.26 -7.73
N GLU A 61 -3.02 -7.15 -7.01
CA GLU A 61 -2.35 -6.91 -5.72
C GLU A 61 -2.86 -7.86 -4.63
N ALA A 62 -4.17 -8.10 -4.58
CA ALA A 62 -4.78 -9.04 -3.63
C ALA A 62 -4.36 -10.49 -3.87
N ALA A 63 -4.08 -10.86 -5.12
CA ALA A 63 -3.62 -12.19 -5.50
C ALA A 63 -2.13 -12.45 -5.23
N LYS A 64 -1.37 -11.44 -4.76
CA LYS A 64 0.05 -11.64 -4.45
C LYS A 64 0.23 -12.56 -3.23
N PRO A 65 1.13 -13.57 -3.31
CA PRO A 65 1.45 -14.38 -2.16
C PRO A 65 2.01 -13.56 -1.01
N PHE A 66 1.70 -13.95 0.22
CA PHE A 66 2.06 -13.22 1.45
C PHE A 66 3.58 -13.00 1.63
N TRP A 67 4.41 -13.86 1.03
CA TRP A 67 5.87 -13.78 1.08
C TRP A 67 6.48 -12.78 0.09
N LYS A 68 5.70 -12.25 -0.86
CA LYS A 68 6.20 -11.27 -1.83
C LYS A 68 5.92 -9.86 -1.33
N ALA A 69 6.98 -9.15 -0.96
CA ALA A 69 6.94 -7.73 -0.65
C ALA A 69 6.67 -6.94 -1.94
#